data_AF-A0A2R6DEB5-F1
#
_entry.id   AF-A0A2R6DEB5-F1
#
_cell.length_a   1.000
_cell.length_b   1.000
_cell.length_c   1.000
_cell.angle_alpha   90.00
_cell.angle_beta   90.00
_cell.angle_gamma   90.00
#
_symmetry.space_group_name_H-M   'P 1'
#
loop_
_entity.id
_entity.type
_entity.pdbx_description
1 polymer ?
#
loop_
_entity_poly.entity_id
_entity_poly.type
_entity_poly.pdbx_seq_one_letter_code
_entity_poly.pdbx_strand_id
1 'polypeptide(L)'
;MSTAEGVLIQISRADFFAIAYAAWGLLFVVAAGATLIDDGFGIPVVLNAAGGLLGFGIAGYYHFRPESMDNGTDPAPQAWFEVAGIMIALGVLTTVVGPVLFVAFPNAGILS
;
A
#
# COMPACT_ATOMS: atom_id res chain seq x y z
N MET A 1 -0.15 1.77 -42.94
CA MET A 1 0.77 1.77 -41.78
C MET A 1 -0.05 2.11 -40.56
N SER A 2 -0.01 1.25 -39.55
CA SER A 2 -0.76 1.36 -38.29
C SER A 2 -0.24 2.55 -37.47
N THR A 3 -1.13 3.42 -37.04
CA THR A 3 -0.93 4.21 -35.82
C THR A 3 -2.10 3.90 -34.90
N ALA A 4 -1.97 2.78 -34.18
CA ALA A 4 -2.62 2.58 -32.91
C ALA A 4 -2.10 3.67 -31.95
N GLU A 5 -2.56 4.90 -32.13
CA GLU A 5 -2.30 6.01 -31.23
C GLU A 5 -3.07 5.72 -29.94
N GLY A 6 -2.32 5.18 -28.99
CA GLY A 6 -2.53 5.25 -27.55
C GLY A 6 -3.97 5.35 -27.11
N VAL A 7 -4.60 4.19 -26.89
CA VAL A 7 -5.63 4.12 -25.85
C VAL A 7 -4.92 4.45 -24.54
N LEU A 8 -4.85 5.74 -24.21
CA LEU A 8 -4.52 6.21 -22.87
C LEU A 8 -5.52 5.51 -21.96
N ILE A 9 -5.01 4.68 -21.06
CA ILE A 9 -5.83 3.99 -20.06
C ILE A 9 -6.63 5.07 -19.32
N GLN A 10 -7.92 5.19 -19.63
CA GLN A 10 -8.85 6.06 -18.91
C GLN A 10 -9.22 5.34 -17.62
N ILE A 11 -8.34 5.44 -16.62
CA ILE A 11 -8.64 4.97 -15.27
C ILE A 11 -9.29 6.12 -14.50
N SER A 12 -10.41 5.85 -13.83
CA SER A 12 -10.99 6.83 -12.92
C SER A 12 -10.05 7.05 -11.73
N ARG A 13 -10.09 8.24 -11.12
CA ARG A 13 -9.27 8.55 -9.94
C ARG A 13 -9.55 7.57 -8.80
N ALA A 14 -10.82 7.27 -8.56
CA ALA A 14 -11.23 6.33 -7.54
C ALA A 14 -10.70 4.91 -7.80
N ASP A 15 -10.75 4.43 -9.05
CA ASP A 15 -10.18 3.13 -9.42
C ASP A 15 -8.67 3.11 -9.25
N PHE A 16 -7.97 4.20 -9.60
CA PHE A 16 -6.54 4.33 -9.37
C PHE A 16 -6.18 4.18 -7.88
N PHE A 17 -6.86 4.92 -7.00
CA PHE A 17 -6.62 4.83 -5.56
C PHE A 17 -7.05 3.47 -5.00
N ALA A 18 -8.16 2.90 -5.48
CA ALA A 18 -8.58 1.56 -5.09
C ALA A 18 -7.48 0.53 -5.39
N ILE A 19 -6.91 0.57 -6.60
CA ILE A 19 -5.79 -0.32 -6.99
C ILE A 19 -4.55 -0.03 -6.14
N ALA A 20 -4.17 1.23 -5.93
CA ALA A 20 -3.00 1.60 -5.13
C ALA A 20 -3.10 1.08 -3.69
N TYR A 21 -4.25 1.26 -3.04
CA TYR A 21 -4.49 0.77 -1.68
C TYR A 21 -4.61 -0.75 -1.62
N ALA A 22 -5.14 -1.40 -2.67
CA ALA A 22 -5.16 -2.85 -2.75
C ALA A 22 -3.74 -3.43 -2.88
N ALA A 23 -2.89 -2.81 -3.71
CA ALA A 23 -1.49 -3.20 -3.86
C ALA A 23 -0.71 -2.99 -2.55
N TRP A 24 -0.96 -1.86 -1.86
CA TRP A 24 -0.39 -1.60 -0.54
C TRP A 24 -0.88 -2.62 0.51
N GLY A 25 -2.18 -2.93 0.53
CA GLY A 25 -2.74 -3.95 1.41
C GLY A 25 -2.13 -5.34 1.18
N LEU A 26 -1.95 -5.72 -0.09
CA LEU A 26 -1.30 -6.97 -0.48
C LEU A 26 0.14 -7.05 0.04
N LEU A 27 0.92 -5.98 -0.09
CA LEU A 27 2.29 -5.92 0.42
C LEU A 27 2.35 -6.27 1.91
N PHE A 28 1.45 -5.69 2.71
CA PHE A 28 1.38 -5.93 4.15
C PHE A 28 0.91 -7.35 4.49
N VAL A 29 -0.02 -7.92 3.72
CA VAL A 29 -0.41 -9.34 3.90
C VAL A 29 0.76 -10.27 3.58
N VAL A 30 1.51 -10.00 2.51
CA VAL A 30 2.71 -10.78 2.17
C VAL A 30 3.76 -10.67 3.28
N ALA A 31 3.98 -9.46 3.82
CA ALA A 31 4.88 -9.26 4.95
C ALA A 31 4.43 -10.03 6.21
N ALA A 32 3.13 -10.04 6.52
CA ALA A 32 2.59 -10.83 7.63
C ALA A 32 2.84 -12.34 7.44
N GLY A 33 2.63 -12.84 6.22
CA GLY A 33 2.87 -14.24 5.88
C GLY A 33 4.34 -14.61 5.98
N ALA A 34 5.25 -13.77 5.47
CA ALA A 34 6.69 -13.98 5.60
C ALA A 34 7.12 -14.02 7.06
N THR A 35 6.69 -13.06 7.87
CA THR A 35 7.04 -13.01 9.29
C THR A 35 6.47 -14.21 10.07
N LEU A 36 5.27 -14.69 9.71
CA LEU A 36 4.69 -15.89 10.30
C LEU A 36 5.51 -17.15 10.01
N ILE A 37 6.08 -17.25 8.80
CA ILE A 37 6.91 -18.39 8.38
C ILE A 37 8.27 -18.37 9.09
N ASP A 38 8.89 -17.19 9.19
CA ASP A 38 10.26 -17.05 9.70
C ASP A 38 10.31 -17.00 11.24
N ASP A 39 9.45 -16.20 11.87
CA ASP A 39 9.50 -15.88 13.30
C ASP A 39 8.32 -16.46 14.11
N GLY A 40 7.32 -17.04 13.44
CA GLY A 40 6.09 -17.52 14.08
C GLY A 40 5.09 -16.40 14.36
N PHE A 41 4.03 -16.72 15.13
CA PHE A 41 2.97 -15.76 15.41
C PHE A 41 3.39 -14.75 16.49
N GLY A 42 3.25 -13.45 16.19
CA GLY A 42 3.62 -12.39 17.13
C GLY A 42 3.09 -11.01 16.72
N ILE A 43 3.48 -9.99 17.48
CA ILE A 43 3.08 -8.59 17.24
C ILE A 43 3.36 -8.17 15.79
N PRO A 44 4.52 -8.48 15.16
CA PRO A 44 4.77 -8.11 13.78
C PRO A 44 3.77 -8.73 12.78
N VAL A 45 3.36 -9.98 12.99
CA VAL A 45 2.34 -10.65 12.14
C VAL A 45 1.01 -9.93 12.26
N VAL A 46 0.58 -9.61 13.50
CA VAL A 46 -0.69 -8.93 13.76
C VAL A 46 -0.71 -7.52 13.16
N LEU A 47 0.36 -6.75 13.34
CA LEU A 47 0.47 -5.39 12.81
C LEU A 47 0.46 -5.39 11.27
N ASN A 48 1.21 -6.30 10.65
CA ASN A 48 1.23 -6.41 9.20
C ASN A 48 -0.13 -6.86 8.65
N ALA A 49 -0.78 -7.85 9.27
CA ALA A 49 -2.10 -8.31 8.85
C ALA A 49 -3.17 -7.21 9.00
N ALA A 50 -3.13 -6.43 10.09
CA ALA A 50 -4.01 -5.30 10.31
C ALA A 50 -3.78 -4.17 9.29
N GLY A 51 -2.51 -3.86 8.97
CA GLY A 51 -2.15 -2.92 7.91
C GLY A 51 -2.67 -3.36 6.54
N GLY A 52 -2.56 -4.66 6.24
CA GLY A 52 -3.10 -5.25 5.02
C GLY A 52 -4.62 -5.14 4.91
N LEU A 53 -5.34 -5.49 5.99
CA LEU A 53 -6.80 -5.34 6.08
C LEU A 53 -7.24 -3.88 5.94
N LEU A 54 -6.52 -2.95 6.55
CA LEU A 54 -6.79 -1.51 6.40
C LEU A 54 -6.62 -1.07 4.95
N GLY A 55 -5.54 -1.50 4.28
CA GLY A 55 -5.32 -1.23 2.86
C GLY A 55 -6.46 -1.72 1.99
N PHE A 56 -6.91 -2.97 2.18
CA PHE A 56 -8.08 -3.50 1.46
C PHE A 56 -9.39 -2.79 1.81
N GLY A 57 -9.58 -2.38 3.07
CA GLY A 57 -10.76 -1.62 3.49
C GLY A 57 -10.84 -0.26 2.78
N ILE A 58 -9.72 0.45 2.68
CA ILE A 58 -9.63 1.72 1.95
C ILE A 58 -9.81 1.50 0.45
N ALA A 59 -9.23 0.43 -0.10
CA ALA A 59 -9.44 0.05 -1.51
C ALA A 59 -10.93 -0.18 -1.81
N GLY A 60 -11.61 -0.95 -0.96
CA GLY A 60 -13.05 -1.17 -1.06
C GLY A 60 -13.84 0.13 -0.94
N TYR A 61 -13.47 1.03 -0.03
CA TYR A 61 -14.11 2.34 0.11
C TYR A 61 -14.09 3.13 -1.20
N TYR A 62 -12.93 3.24 -1.85
CA TYR A 62 -12.82 3.97 -3.13
C TYR A 62 -13.52 3.27 -4.28
N HIS A 63 -13.50 1.93 -4.32
CA HIS A 63 -14.21 1.17 -5.35
C HIS A 63 -15.74 1.31 -5.23
N PHE A 64 -16.29 1.29 -4.01
CA PHE A 64 -17.73 1.36 -3.78
C PHE A 64 -18.29 2.78 -3.67
N ARG A 65 -17.44 3.80 -3.50
CA ARG A 65 -17.83 5.21 -3.41
C ARG A 65 -16.94 6.10 -4.27
N PRO A 66 -16.93 5.91 -5.61
CA PRO A 66 -16.13 6.71 -6.52
C PRO A 66 -16.44 8.20 -6.41
N GLU A 67 -17.70 8.56 -6.12
CA GLU A 67 -18.16 9.94 -5.94
C GLU A 67 -17.49 10.69 -4.79
N SER A 68 -16.85 9.97 -3.85
CA SER A 68 -16.05 10.59 -2.78
C SER A 68 -14.86 11.38 -3.31
N MET A 69 -14.43 11.11 -4.55
CA MET A 69 -13.31 11.77 -5.21
C MET A 69 -13.71 12.86 -6.21
N ASP A 70 -15.01 13.03 -6.48
CA ASP A 70 -15.54 13.99 -7.46
C ASP A 70 -15.69 15.42 -6.89
N ASN A 71 -15.57 15.58 -5.56
CA ASN A 71 -15.71 16.86 -4.88
C ASN A 71 -14.35 17.55 -4.67
N GLY A 72 -13.77 18.15 -5.72
CA GLY A 72 -12.58 19.00 -5.58
C GLY A 72 -12.03 19.56 -6.89
N THR A 73 -11.15 20.57 -6.80
CA THR A 73 -10.24 20.94 -7.90
C THR A 73 -9.27 19.80 -8.11
N ASP A 74 -9.44 19.05 -9.20
CA ASP A 74 -8.61 17.89 -9.51
C ASP A 74 -7.13 18.27 -9.64
N PRO A 75 -6.24 17.74 -8.78
CA PRO A 75 -4.81 17.78 -9.05
C PRO A 75 -4.53 17.08 -10.38
N ALA A 76 -3.49 17.49 -11.11
CA ALA A 76 -3.10 16.79 -12.33
C ALA A 76 -2.85 15.30 -12.03
N PRO A 77 -3.14 14.36 -12.97
CA PRO A 77 -2.93 12.92 -12.77
C PRO A 77 -1.56 12.56 -12.19
N GLN A 78 -0.53 13.31 -12.58
CA GLN A 78 0.84 13.19 -12.05
C GLN A 78 0.91 13.25 -10.52
N ALA A 79 0.19 14.16 -9.87
CA ALA A 79 0.23 14.31 -8.42
C ALA A 79 -0.33 13.09 -7.68
N TRP A 80 -1.33 12.41 -8.26
CA TRP A 80 -1.89 11.19 -7.66
C TRP A 80 -0.91 10.02 -7.78
N PHE A 81 -0.21 9.90 -8.91
CA PHE A 81 0.86 8.92 -9.09
C PHE A 81 2.02 9.15 -8.12
N GLU A 82 2.41 10.40 -7.88
CA GLU A 82 3.45 10.73 -6.91
C GLU A 82 3.06 10.32 -5.49
N VAL A 83 1.85 10.65 -5.04
CA VAL A 83 1.36 10.27 -3.70
C VAL A 83 1.25 8.75 -3.55
N ALA A 84 0.64 8.06 -4.51
CA ALA A 84 0.53 6.60 -4.47
C ALA A 84 1.90 5.91 -4.53
N GLY A 85 2.81 6.42 -5.36
CA GLY A 85 4.18 5.95 -5.47
C GLY A 85 4.95 6.12 -4.17
N ILE A 86 4.86 7.28 -3.51
CA ILE A 86 5.47 7.52 -2.20
C ILE A 86 4.91 6.57 -1.15
N MET A 87 3.58 6.40 -1.10
CA MET A 87 2.92 5.50 -0.15
C MET A 87 3.39 4.05 -0.30
N ILE A 88 3.47 3.55 -1.53
CA ILE A 88 3.96 2.20 -1.82
C ILE A 88 5.46 2.09 -1.49
N ALA A 89 6.28 3.06 -1.90
CA ALA A 89 7.71 3.06 -1.64
C ALA A 89 8.02 3.09 -0.14
N LEU A 90 7.31 3.91 0.65
CA LEU A 90 7.42 3.93 2.10
C LEU A 90 6.93 2.61 2.72
N GLY A 91 5.83 2.05 2.21
CA GLY A 91 5.36 0.71 2.61
C GLY A 91 6.45 -0.34 2.42
N VAL A 92 7.02 -0.43 1.22
CA VAL A 92 8.12 -1.36 0.91
C VAL A 92 9.33 -1.10 1.80
N LEU A 93 9.70 0.16 2.00
CA LEU A 93 10.81 0.53 2.88
C LEU A 93 10.55 0.03 4.30
N THR A 94 9.35 0.22 4.85
CA THR A 94 9.01 -0.26 6.20
C THR A 94 9.01 -1.79 6.29
N THR A 95 8.51 -2.50 5.27
CA THR A 95 8.49 -3.97 5.27
C THR A 95 9.88 -4.59 5.05
N VAL A 96 10.80 -3.88 4.39
CA VAL A 96 12.17 -4.38 4.13
C VAL A 96 13.14 -3.96 5.24
N VAL A 97 13.08 -2.71 5.69
CA VAL A 97 14.02 -2.15 6.67
C VAL A 97 13.60 -2.46 8.11
N GLY A 98 12.30 -2.54 8.39
CA GLY A 98 11.79 -2.90 9.73
C GLY A 98 12.40 -4.21 10.26
N PRO A 99 12.34 -5.31 9.49
CA PRO A 99 12.99 -6.57 9.88
C PRO A 99 14.52 -6.44 10.02
N VAL A 100 15.18 -5.70 9.12
CA VAL A 100 16.64 -5.50 9.18
C VAL A 100 17.06 -4.75 10.44
N LEU A 101 16.33 -3.72 10.85
CA LEU A 101 16.62 -2.98 12.09
C LEU A 101 16.31 -3.82 13.34
N PHE A 102 15.26 -4.64 13.32
CA PHE A 102 14.91 -5.53 14.43
C PHE A 102 15.95 -6.64 14.62
N VAL A 103 16.47 -7.19 13.52
CA VAL A 103 17.53 -8.22 13.52
C VAL A 103 18.92 -7.63 13.81
N ALA A 104 19.23 -6.44 13.30
CA ALA A 104 20.53 -5.80 13.51
C ALA A 104 20.68 -5.19 14.90
N PHE A 105 19.57 -4.80 15.55
CA PHE A 105 19.57 -4.19 16.88
C PHE A 105 18.49 -4.80 17.79
N PRO A 106 18.59 -6.08 18.17
CA PRO A 106 17.58 -6.74 19.01
C PRO A 106 17.44 -6.10 20.41
N ASN A 107 18.44 -5.31 20.82
CA ASN A 107 18.49 -4.63 22.13
C ASN A 107 18.34 -3.10 22.03
N ALA A 108 17.87 -2.55 20.90
CA ALA A 108 17.48 -1.13 20.84
C ALA A 108 16.13 -0.93 21.55
N GLY A 109 16.13 -1.18 22.86
CA GLY A 109 15.22 -0.64 23.88
C GLY A 109 13.82 -0.26 23.43
N ILE A 110 13.00 -1.24 23.07
CA ILE A 110 11.55 -1.10 23.28
C ILE A 110 11.26 -1.83 24.58
N LEU A 111 11.27 -1.03 25.66
CA LEU A 111 10.88 -1.35 27.04
C LEU A 111 12.00 -1.89 27.95
N SER A 112 12.39 -1.03 28.89
CA SER A 112 12.57 -1.39 30.30
C SER A 112 11.46 -2.28 30.82
#